data_AF-A0A1T3P118-F1
#
_entry.id   AF-A0A1T3P118-F1
#
_cell.length_a   1.000
_cell.length_b   1.000
_cell.length_c   1.000
_cell.angle_alpha   90.00
_cell.angle_beta   90.00
_cell.angle_gamma   90.00
#
_symmetry.space_group_name_H-M   'P 1'
#
loop_
_entity.id
_entity.type
_entity.pdbx_description
1 polymer ?
#
loop_
_entity_poly.entity_id
_entity_poly.type
_entity_poly.pdbx_seq_one_letter_code
_entity_poly.pdbx_strand_id
1 'polypeptide(L)'
;MAFAITCPLCRRRIADLTGRCPACGGDLGALAGLVELADRHFNDAVRAARSARWNTAAEHLAVTLALNPADAEARQLLTKVRYHQDPKTLPDRLWRKARAHLPYGDRLPRTLPKQAALNHLLEEATRRWSTIRKPT
;
A
#
# COMPACT_ATOMS: atom_id res chain seq x y z
N MET A 1 -3.07 -10.16 -13.32
CA MET A 1 -3.82 -11.41 -13.02
C MET A 1 -5.28 -11.04 -13.01
N ALA A 2 -6.11 -11.62 -13.89
CA ALA A 2 -7.55 -11.37 -13.88
C ALA A 2 -8.17 -12.04 -12.65
N PHE A 3 -8.83 -11.26 -11.80
CA PHE A 3 -9.57 -11.81 -10.67
C PHE A 3 -10.80 -12.51 -11.22
N ALA A 4 -10.92 -13.83 -11.02
CA ALA A 4 -12.14 -14.56 -11.35
C ALA A 4 -13.28 -14.04 -10.47
N ILE A 5 -14.21 -13.29 -11.06
CA ILE A 5 -15.35 -12.71 -10.34
C ILE A 5 -16.47 -13.74 -10.32
N THR A 6 -17.19 -13.82 -9.20
CA THR A 6 -18.36 -14.68 -9.11
C THR A 6 -19.59 -13.84 -9.42
N CYS A 7 -20.36 -14.22 -10.44
CA CYS A 7 -21.59 -13.54 -10.77
C CYS A 7 -22.56 -13.62 -9.57
N PRO A 8 -23.05 -12.50 -9.03
CA PRO A 8 -23.95 -12.52 -7.88
C PRO A 8 -25.32 -13.12 -8.20
N LEU A 9 -25.71 -13.14 -9.49
CA LEU A 9 -27.01 -13.61 -9.93
C LEU A 9 -27.04 -15.14 -10.14
N CYS A 10 -26.07 -15.71 -10.85
CA CYS A 10 -26.05 -17.14 -11.18
C CYS A 10 -24.91 -17.93 -10.51
N ARG A 11 -24.08 -17.27 -9.70
CA ARG A 11 -22.92 -17.84 -8.98
C ARG A 11 -21.84 -18.51 -9.83
N ARG A 12 -21.92 -18.39 -11.16
CA ARG A 12 -20.84 -18.84 -12.04
C ARG A 12 -19.65 -17.89 -11.95
N ARG A 13 -18.45 -18.46 -11.99
CA ARG A 13 -17.22 -17.69 -12.17
C ARG A 13 -17.16 -17.16 -13.59
N ILE A 14 -16.83 -15.88 -13.70
CA ILE A 14 -16.62 -15.18 -14.96
C ILE A 14 -15.15 -14.74 -15.03
N ALA A 15 -14.55 -14.87 -16.21
CA ALA A 15 -13.14 -14.55 -16.43
C ALA A 15 -12.91 -13.04 -16.50
N ASP A 16 -13.84 -12.32 -17.15
CA ASP A 16 -13.85 -10.87 -17.26
C ASP A 16 -15.17 -10.29 -16.78
N LEU A 17 -15.08 -9.15 -16.09
CA LEU A 17 -16.23 -8.36 -15.71
C LEU A 17 -16.65 -7.47 -16.87
N THR A 18 -17.73 -7.86 -17.52
CA THR A 18 -18.42 -7.03 -18.50
C THR A 18 -19.74 -6.53 -17.91
N GLY A 19 -20.41 -5.60 -18.61
CA GLY A 19 -21.72 -5.09 -18.17
C GLY A 19 -22.82 -6.16 -18.10
N ARG A 20 -22.60 -7.38 -18.62
CA ARG A 20 -23.57 -8.49 -18.53
C ARG A 20 -22.86 -9.82 -18.27
N CYS A 21 -23.49 -10.67 -17.47
CA CYS A 21 -22.96 -12.01 -17.25
C CYS A 21 -23.02 -12.84 -18.56
N PRO A 22 -21.91 -13.42 -19.06
CA PRO A 22 -21.92 -14.24 -20.26
C PRO A 22 -22.67 -15.58 -20.07
N ALA A 23 -22.93 -15.99 -18.82
CA ALA A 23 -23.58 -17.26 -18.54
C ALA A 23 -25.09 -17.16 -18.32
N CYS A 24 -25.58 -16.11 -17.67
CA CYS A 24 -27.01 -15.94 -17.39
C CYS A 24 -27.63 -14.68 -18.02
N GLY A 25 -26.85 -13.84 -18.70
CA GLY A 25 -27.32 -12.61 -19.33
C GLY A 25 -27.70 -11.48 -18.36
N GLY A 26 -27.60 -11.70 -17.05
CA GLY A 26 -27.96 -10.73 -16.03
C GLY A 26 -27.08 -9.49 -16.04
N ASP A 27 -27.66 -8.35 -15.69
CA ASP A 27 -26.99 -7.05 -15.69
C ASP A 27 -25.95 -6.95 -14.57
N LEU A 28 -24.71 -6.63 -14.95
CA LEU A 28 -23.57 -6.42 -14.07
C LEU A 28 -23.01 -5.00 -14.22
N GLY A 29 -23.68 -4.10 -14.94
CA GLY A 29 -23.20 -2.76 -15.25
C GLY A 29 -22.83 -1.95 -14.00
N ALA A 30 -23.63 -2.01 -12.94
CA ALA A 30 -23.31 -1.35 -11.68
C ALA A 30 -22.04 -1.91 -11.04
N LEU A 31 -21.84 -3.23 -11.08
CA LEU A 31 -20.63 -3.86 -10.54
C LEU A 31 -19.39 -3.49 -11.37
N ALA A 32 -19.50 -3.49 -12.70
CA ALA A 32 -18.46 -3.04 -13.60
C ALA A 32 -18.09 -1.57 -13.32
N GLY A 33 -19.09 -0.70 -13.15
CA GLY A 33 -18.87 0.71 -12.81
C GLY A 33 -18.14 0.93 -11.48
N LEU A 34 -18.40 0.10 -10.46
CA LEU A 34 -17.68 0.16 -9.18
C LEU A 34 -16.20 -0.24 -9.34
N VAL A 35 -15.90 -1.26 -10.14
CA VAL A 35 -14.52 -1.68 -10.41
C VAL A 35 -13.77 -0.59 -11.17
N GLU A 36 -14.37 -0.03 -12.23
CA GLU A 36 -13.77 1.09 -12.96
C GLU A 36 -13.53 2.31 -12.07
N LEU A 37 -14.45 2.60 -11.14
CA LEU A 37 -14.28 3.68 -10.18
C LEU A 37 -13.08 3.42 -9.26
N ALA A 38 -12.95 2.21 -8.74
CA ALA A 38 -11.80 1.83 -7.90
C ALA A 38 -10.47 1.99 -8.65
N ASP A 39 -10.42 1.56 -9.93
CA ASP A 39 -9.25 1.68 -10.79
C ASP A 39 -8.88 3.14 -11.07
N ARG A 40 -9.88 4.01 -11.34
CA ARG A 40 -9.66 5.44 -11.51
C ARG A 40 -9.03 6.06 -10.26
N HIS A 41 -9.60 5.79 -9.09
CA HIS A 41 -9.05 6.29 -7.82
C HIS A 41 -7.65 5.74 -7.57
N PHE A 42 -7.37 4.48 -7.86
CA PHE A 42 -6.04 3.92 -7.71
C PHE A 42 -5.01 4.65 -8.60
N ASN A 43 -5.37 4.89 -9.86
CA ASN A 43 -4.52 5.63 -10.80
C ASN A 43 -4.29 7.08 -10.38
N ASP A 44 -5.33 7.76 -9.87
CA ASP A 44 -5.22 9.10 -9.30
C ASP A 44 -4.28 9.11 -8.08
N ALA A 45 -4.36 8.10 -7.21
CA ALA A 45 -3.45 7.96 -6.07
C ALA A 45 -2.01 7.80 -6.52
N VAL A 46 -1.73 6.98 -7.52
CA VAL A 46 -0.39 6.80 -8.09
C VAL A 46 0.15 8.12 -8.64
N ARG A 47 -0.68 8.88 -9.38
CA ARG A 47 -0.32 10.20 -9.90
C ARG A 47 -0.02 11.19 -8.76
N ALA A 48 -0.89 11.25 -7.74
CA ALA A 48 -0.68 12.10 -6.58
C ALA A 48 0.59 11.75 -5.79
N ALA A 49 0.84 10.45 -5.56
CA ALA A 49 2.03 9.96 -4.88
C ALA A 49 3.33 10.31 -5.64
N ARG A 50 3.33 10.18 -6.97
CA ARG A 50 4.47 10.59 -7.81
C ARG A 50 4.79 12.07 -7.69
N SER A 51 3.77 12.92 -7.53
CA SER A 51 3.91 14.35 -7.29
C SER A 51 4.09 14.72 -5.81
N ALA A 52 4.41 13.75 -4.94
CA ALA A 52 4.56 13.93 -3.49
C ALA A 52 3.34 14.55 -2.76
N ARG A 53 2.14 14.47 -3.36
CA ARG A 53 0.89 14.93 -2.74
C ARG A 53 0.32 13.82 -1.86
N TRP A 54 0.96 13.58 -0.72
CA TRP A 54 0.71 12.40 0.11
C TRP A 54 -0.71 12.35 0.70
N ASN A 55 -1.29 13.48 1.10
CA ASN A 55 -2.67 13.52 1.61
C ASN A 55 -3.68 13.14 0.54
N THR A 56 -3.59 13.76 -0.65
CA THR A 56 -4.43 13.42 -1.80
C THR A 56 -4.27 11.95 -2.21
N ALA A 57 -3.04 11.43 -2.22
CA ALA A 57 -2.82 10.01 -2.50
C ALA A 57 -3.52 9.10 -1.47
N ALA A 58 -3.48 9.44 -0.18
CA ALA A 58 -4.13 8.67 0.86
C ALA A 58 -5.66 8.68 0.73
N GLU A 59 -6.25 9.82 0.34
CA GLU A 59 -7.69 9.96 0.12
C GLU A 59 -8.17 9.06 -1.03
N HIS A 60 -7.49 9.10 -2.18
CA HIS A 60 -7.82 8.22 -3.30
C HIS A 60 -7.66 6.74 -2.93
N LEU A 61 -6.63 6.37 -2.18
CA LEU A 61 -6.43 4.98 -1.73
C LEU A 61 -7.49 4.53 -0.73
N ALA A 62 -7.99 5.43 0.11
CA ALA A 62 -9.10 5.12 1.01
C ALA A 62 -10.36 4.75 0.21
N VAL A 63 -10.65 5.48 -0.89
CA VAL A 63 -11.76 5.16 -1.79
C VAL A 63 -11.55 3.81 -2.48
N THR A 64 -10.36 3.57 -3.06
CA THR A 64 -10.04 2.27 -3.68
C THR A 64 -10.24 1.11 -2.70
N LEU A 65 -9.77 1.24 -1.46
CA LEU A 65 -9.91 0.18 -0.44
C LEU A 65 -11.33 0.05 0.12
N ALA A 66 -12.14 1.11 0.07
CA ALA A 66 -13.56 1.01 0.41
C ALA A 66 -14.33 0.21 -0.65
N LEU A 67 -13.99 0.37 -1.93
CA LEU A 67 -14.59 -0.34 -3.06
C LEU A 67 -14.05 -1.77 -3.22
N ASN A 68 -12.74 -1.95 -2.99
CA ASN A 68 -12.07 -3.24 -3.02
C ASN A 68 -11.19 -3.42 -1.77
N PRO A 69 -11.78 -3.87 -0.64
CA PRO A 69 -11.05 -4.11 0.59
C PRO A 69 -10.02 -5.23 0.50
N ALA A 70 -9.99 -6.00 -0.60
CA ALA A 70 -9.03 -7.08 -0.83
C ALA A 70 -7.85 -6.65 -1.73
N ASP A 71 -7.81 -5.40 -2.20
CA ASP A 71 -6.73 -4.88 -3.05
C ASP A 71 -5.39 -4.83 -2.29
N ALA A 72 -4.48 -5.74 -2.65
CA ALA A 72 -3.18 -5.84 -2.02
C ALA A 72 -2.24 -4.70 -2.44
N GLU A 73 -2.35 -4.21 -3.68
CA GLU A 73 -1.50 -3.14 -4.20
C GLU A 73 -1.88 -1.80 -3.57
N ALA A 74 -3.17 -1.50 -3.46
CA ALA A 74 -3.66 -0.30 -2.80
C ALA A 74 -3.25 -0.25 -1.32
N ARG A 75 -3.31 -1.37 -0.59
CA ARG A 75 -2.81 -1.46 0.79
C ARG A 75 -1.31 -1.18 0.90
N GLN A 76 -0.53 -1.75 -0.01
CA GLN A 76 0.92 -1.57 -0.01
C GLN A 76 1.29 -0.11 -0.32
N LEU A 77 0.66 0.48 -1.33
CA LEU A 77 0.87 1.87 -1.68
C LEU A 77 0.45 2.80 -0.54
N LEU A 78 -0.69 2.53 0.12
CA LEU A 78 -1.14 3.33 1.27
C LEU A 78 -0.13 3.27 2.42
N THR A 79 0.51 2.12 2.65
CA THR A 79 1.57 2.01 3.67
C THR A 79 2.75 2.93 3.35
N LYS A 80 3.17 3.03 2.08
CA LYS A 80 4.22 3.96 1.64
C LYS A 80 3.77 5.42 1.75
N VAL A 81 2.54 5.74 1.36
CA VAL A 81 1.98 7.10 1.51
C VAL A 81 1.97 7.51 2.98
N ARG A 82 1.51 6.64 3.89
CA ARG A 82 1.49 6.90 5.34
C ARG A 82 2.89 7.14 5.90
N TYR A 83 3.92 6.50 5.35
CA TYR A 83 5.31 6.75 5.73
C TYR A 83 5.74 8.18 5.41
N HIS A 84 5.36 8.68 4.24
CA HIS A 84 5.66 10.05 3.86
C HIS A 84 4.81 11.10 4.59
N GLN A 85 3.61 10.73 5.08
CA GLN A 85 2.78 11.61 5.91
C GLN A 85 3.33 11.72 7.34
N ASP A 86 3.50 10.58 8.02
CA ASP A 86 4.11 10.52 9.35
C ASP A 86 4.70 9.12 9.61
N PRO A 87 6.03 8.94 9.49
CA PRO A 87 6.67 7.65 9.70
C PRO A 87 6.59 7.16 11.14
N LYS A 88 6.28 8.02 12.12
CA LYS A 88 6.22 7.66 13.55
C LYS A 88 4.98 6.87 13.92
N THR A 89 3.94 6.91 13.08
CA THR A 89 2.65 6.26 13.31
C THR A 89 2.54 4.86 12.70
N LEU A 90 3.56 4.44 11.94
CA LEU A 90 3.59 3.15 11.25
C LEU A 90 4.15 2.02 12.13
N PRO A 91 3.40 0.93 12.35
CA PRO A 91 3.92 -0.27 12.99
C PRO A 91 5.01 -0.98 12.16
N ASP A 92 6.10 -1.40 12.81
CA ASP A 92 7.25 -2.11 12.21
C ASP A 92 6.88 -3.31 11.33
N ARG A 93 5.80 -4.02 11.68
CA ARG A 93 5.32 -5.18 10.90
C ARG A 93 4.80 -4.77 9.51
N LEU A 94 4.05 -3.67 9.44
CA LEU A 94 3.45 -3.17 8.18
C LEU A 94 4.54 -2.59 7.30
N TRP A 95 5.48 -1.89 7.93
CA TRP A 95 6.71 -1.43 7.31
C TRP A 95 7.49 -2.55 6.61
N ARG A 96 7.85 -3.63 7.33
CA ARG A 96 8.64 -4.74 6.77
C ARG A 96 7.93 -5.41 5.59
N LYS A 97 6.61 -5.56 5.70
CA LYS A 97 5.77 -6.17 4.65
C LYS A 97 5.73 -5.30 3.39
N ALA A 98 5.55 -3.99 3.54
CA ALA A 98 5.55 -3.06 2.40
C ALA A 98 6.92 -3.04 1.68
N ARG A 99 8.03 -3.04 2.43
CA ARG A 99 9.38 -3.04 1.86
C ARG A 99 9.67 -4.26 0.98
N ALA A 100 9.09 -5.42 1.30
CA ALA A 100 9.38 -6.67 0.60
C ALA A 100 8.66 -6.82 -0.76
N HIS A 101 7.58 -6.07 -1.00
CA HIS A 101 6.64 -6.38 -2.10
C HIS A 101 6.26 -5.21 -3.01
N LEU A 102 6.93 -4.05 -2.94
CA LEU A 102 6.51 -2.89 -3.72
C LEU A 102 6.96 -2.95 -5.19
N PRO A 103 6.03 -2.86 -6.16
CA PRO A 103 6.37 -2.85 -7.59
C PRO A 103 6.77 -1.46 -8.15
N TYR A 104 6.69 -0.36 -7.37
CA TYR A 104 6.93 0.99 -7.89
C TYR A 104 7.72 1.95 -6.97
N GLY A 105 8.73 2.60 -7.56
CA GLY A 105 9.46 3.76 -7.04
C GLY A 105 10.59 3.46 -6.04
N ASP A 106 11.17 4.52 -5.48
CA ASP A 106 12.30 4.43 -4.55
C ASP A 106 12.04 3.46 -3.40
N ARG A 107 13.09 2.69 -3.09
CA ARG A 107 13.08 1.70 -2.00
C ARG A 107 12.94 2.43 -0.67
N LEU A 108 11.93 2.02 0.08
CA LEU A 108 11.76 2.39 1.48
C LEU A 108 13.06 2.10 2.30
N PRO A 109 13.57 3.05 3.13
CA PRO A 109 14.87 2.95 3.81
C PRO A 109 14.98 1.75 4.74
N ARG A 110 16.11 1.01 4.79
CA ARG A 110 16.20 -0.30 5.49
C ARG A 110 15.68 -0.33 6.94
N THR A 111 15.87 0.73 7.72
CA THR A 111 15.43 0.87 9.11
C THR A 111 14.46 2.05 9.26
N LEU A 112 13.49 1.93 10.17
CA LEU A 112 12.58 3.04 10.49
C LEU A 112 13.35 4.18 11.18
N PRO A 113 12.93 5.46 11.02
CA PRO A 113 13.63 6.59 11.62
C PRO A 113 13.80 6.49 13.15
N LYS A 114 12.80 5.98 13.89
CA LYS A 114 12.93 5.75 15.34
C LYS A 114 13.97 4.68 15.68
N GLN A 115 13.99 3.57 14.93
CA GLN A 115 14.97 2.51 15.10
C GLN A 115 16.37 3.00 14.72
N ALA A 116 16.49 3.76 13.65
CA ALA A 116 17.73 4.36 13.19
C ALA A 116 18.28 5.36 14.21
N ALA A 117 17.43 6.21 14.78
CA ALA A 117 17.80 7.14 15.85
C ALA A 117 18.24 6.40 17.12
N LEU A 118 17.52 5.35 17.52
CA LEU A 118 17.90 4.51 18.66
C LEU A 118 19.25 3.80 18.41
N ASN A 119 19.45 3.23 17.22
CA ASN A 119 20.71 2.60 16.84
C ASN A 119 21.86 3.61 16.83
N HIS A 120 21.63 4.83 16.33
CA HIS A 120 22.62 5.89 16.36
C HIS A 120 23.03 6.25 17.80
N LEU A 121 22.05 6.41 18.70
CA LEU A 121 22.31 6.65 20.13
C LEU A 121 23.09 5.49 20.77
N LEU A 122 22.74 4.25 20.45
CA LEU A 122 23.46 3.07 20.93
C LEU A 122 24.89 3.00 20.37
N GLU A 123 25.10 3.32 19.11
CA GLU A 123 26.43 3.38 18.48
C GLU A 123 27.29 4.52 19.07
N GLU A 124 26.70 5.68 19.33
CA GLU A 124 27.36 6.80 20.03
C GLU A 124 27.73 6.42 21.47
N ALA A 125 26.81 5.79 22.21
CA ALA A 125 27.11 5.27 23.54
C ALA A 125 28.25 4.24 23.46
N THR A 126 28.18 3.26 22.57
CA THR A 126 29.22 2.24 22.41
C THR A 126 30.59 2.86 22.09
N ARG A 127 30.64 3.90 21.24
CA ARG A 127 31.86 4.67 20.94
C ARG A 127 32.41 5.41 22.15
N ARG A 128 31.55 6.07 22.93
CA ARG A 128 31.97 6.76 24.17
C ARG A 128 32.54 5.77 25.18
N TRP A 129 31.91 4.62 25.34
CA TRP A 129 32.36 3.59 26.27
C TRP A 129 33.69 2.95 25.84
N SER A 130 33.94 2.76 24.53
CA SER A 130 35.21 2.25 24.04
C SER A 130 36.36 3.26 24.16
N THR A 131 36.08 4.57 24.09
CA THR A 131 37.09 5.62 24.36
C THR A 131 37.50 5.68 25.83
N ILE A 132 36.59 5.35 26.77
CA ILE A 132 36.87 5.34 28.21
C ILE A 132 37.66 4.08 28.61
N ARG A 133 37.52 2.98 27.85
CA ARG A 133 38.08 1.66 28.20
C ARG A 133 39.42 1.34 27.54
N LYS A 134 40.11 2.30 26.90
CA LYS A 134 41.50 2.07 26.45
C LYS A 134 42.42 2.02 27.68
N PRO A 135 43.01 0.85 28.03
CA PRO A 135 43.98 0.78 29.10
C PRO A 135 45.27 1.47 28.62
N THR A 136 45.79 2.37 29.45
CA THR A 136 47.21 2.77 29.45
C THR A 136 48.11 1.57 29.71
#